data_AF-A0A077NT51-F1
#
_entry.id   AF-A0A077NT51-F1
#
_cell.length_a   1.000
_cell.length_b   1.000
_cell.length_c   1.000
_cell.angle_alpha   90.00
_cell.angle_beta   90.00
_cell.angle_gamma   90.00
#
_symmetry.space_group_name_H-M   'P 1'
#
loop_
_entity.id
_entity.type
_entity.pdbx_description
1 polymer ?
#
loop_
_entity_poly.entity_id
_entity_poly.type
_entity_poly.pdbx_seq_one_letter_code
_entity_poly.pdbx_strand_id
1 'polypeptide(L)'
;MADQILFSAQISAQLPSPSAALPLTLISLNDWGMISVTGADAEKYLQGQVTSDIASLNQKHVLSAHCDAKGKMWSNLRLFHRGEGFAYIERRTVLDSQLTELKKYAVFSKVTFAKDEESILLGVAGAGSRNALAEMFPTLPDAETTVIQHETTTLLHFALPTERFLLVTDQATAAQLTETLVERFQAQLNDSQQWLALEIEAGFPVIDSASSAQFIPQAMNIQALEGSISFKKGCYTGQEMVARAKYRGANKRAMYWLAGTASFLPVAGDDLEWQLGDKWRRTGSVLTAVRLADGSVWVQVVMNNDMAADSIFRIREDEGSSLTIQSLLYSLDEEK
;
A
#
# COMPACT_ATOMS: atom_id res chain seq x y z
N MET A 1 18.75 -15.95 -7.26
CA MET A 1 19.31 -15.08 -6.21
C MET A 1 20.43 -14.16 -6.74
N ALA A 2 21.46 -14.66 -7.45
CA ALA A 2 22.50 -13.80 -8.04
C ALA A 2 22.00 -12.91 -9.21
N ASP A 3 21.02 -13.36 -10.00
CA ASP A 3 20.50 -12.59 -11.15
C ASP A 3 19.39 -11.58 -10.80
N GLN A 4 18.64 -11.79 -9.72
CA GLN A 4 17.70 -10.79 -9.17
C GLN A 4 18.44 -9.54 -8.69
N ILE A 5 19.66 -9.74 -8.17
CA ILE A 5 20.55 -8.66 -7.75
C ILE A 5 20.98 -7.81 -8.95
N LEU A 6 21.21 -8.41 -10.13
CA LEU A 6 21.66 -7.68 -11.32
C LEU A 6 20.63 -6.67 -11.85
N PHE A 7 19.32 -6.99 -11.80
CA PHE A 7 18.27 -6.04 -12.20
C PHE A 7 18.01 -4.98 -11.13
N SER A 8 18.03 -5.36 -9.85
CA SER A 8 17.90 -4.40 -8.74
C SER A 8 19.09 -3.43 -8.61
N ALA A 9 20.29 -3.85 -9.03
CA ALA A 9 21.51 -3.06 -8.91
C ALA A 9 21.68 -1.99 -10.01
N GLN A 10 20.86 -2.03 -11.07
CA GLN A 10 20.91 -1.05 -12.18
C GLN A 10 19.99 0.15 -11.98
N ILE A 11 19.06 0.09 -11.02
CA ILE A 11 18.18 1.22 -10.70
C ILE A 11 18.84 2.03 -9.59
N SER A 12 19.52 3.12 -9.97
CA SER A 12 20.10 4.05 -9.00
C SER A 12 18.98 4.72 -8.21
N ALA A 13 18.99 4.56 -6.88
CA ALA A 13 18.07 5.25 -5.97
C ALA A 13 18.16 6.78 -6.18
N GLN A 14 17.07 7.39 -6.61
CA GLN A 14 16.89 8.84 -6.65
C GLN A 14 15.91 9.24 -5.56
N LEU A 15 16.02 10.47 -5.06
CA LEU A 15 14.98 10.95 -4.16
C LEU A 15 13.62 10.96 -4.90
N PRO A 16 12.55 10.49 -4.25
CA PRO A 16 11.23 10.43 -4.87
C PRO A 16 10.71 11.82 -5.23
N SER A 17 9.84 11.87 -6.24
CA SER A 17 9.12 13.09 -6.67
C SER A 17 7.62 12.96 -6.42
N PRO A 18 6.89 14.08 -6.19
CA PRO A 18 5.43 14.08 -6.14
C PRO A 18 4.82 13.58 -7.45
N SER A 19 3.62 12.98 -7.39
CA SER A 19 2.94 12.48 -8.59
C SER A 19 2.74 13.54 -9.68
N ALA A 20 2.47 14.79 -9.28
CA ALA A 20 2.23 15.92 -10.19
C ALA A 20 3.47 16.33 -11.01
N ALA A 21 4.66 16.01 -10.52
CA ALA A 21 5.94 16.34 -11.18
C ALA A 21 6.71 15.09 -11.64
N LEU A 22 6.10 13.90 -11.53
CA LEU A 22 6.78 12.64 -11.80
C LEU A 22 6.87 12.39 -13.32
N PRO A 23 8.08 12.38 -13.92
CA PRO A 23 8.25 11.92 -15.31
C PRO A 23 7.93 10.44 -15.42
N LEU A 24 7.85 9.91 -16.65
CA LEU A 24 7.74 8.47 -16.85
C LEU A 24 8.83 7.76 -16.04
N THR A 25 8.43 6.90 -15.12
CA THR A 25 9.33 6.25 -14.17
C THR A 25 9.01 4.77 -14.07
N LEU A 26 10.04 3.94 -14.23
CA LEU A 26 10.04 2.52 -13.91
C LEU A 26 10.63 2.34 -12.50
N ILE A 27 9.88 1.66 -11.64
CA ILE A 27 10.11 1.62 -10.21
C ILE A 27 10.32 0.17 -9.76
N SER A 28 11.39 -0.12 -9.03
CA SER A 28 11.58 -1.43 -8.39
C SER A 28 10.89 -1.49 -7.03
N LEU A 29 10.05 -2.50 -6.81
CA LEU A 29 9.26 -2.66 -5.58
C LEU A 29 9.86 -3.68 -4.60
N ASN A 30 11.18 -3.60 -4.37
CA ASN A 30 11.91 -4.51 -3.48
C ASN A 30 11.43 -4.49 -2.02
N ASP A 31 10.90 -3.36 -1.52
CA ASP A 31 10.34 -3.29 -0.16
C ASP A 31 8.95 -3.93 -0.03
N TRP A 32 8.38 -4.38 -1.15
CA TRP A 32 7.18 -5.19 -1.18
C TRP A 32 7.51 -6.66 -1.44
N GLY A 33 6.64 -7.53 -0.96
CA GLY A 33 6.69 -8.96 -1.19
C GLY A 33 5.32 -9.48 -1.61
N MET A 34 5.31 -10.68 -2.19
CA MET A 34 4.08 -11.31 -2.67
C MET A 34 3.95 -12.72 -2.13
N ILE A 35 2.72 -13.10 -1.77
CA ILE A 35 2.36 -14.47 -1.45
C ILE A 35 1.35 -14.97 -2.47
N SER A 36 1.57 -16.17 -2.97
CA SER A 36 0.59 -16.92 -3.76
C SER A 36 -0.27 -17.80 -2.85
N VAL A 37 -1.57 -17.81 -3.11
CA VAL A 37 -2.58 -18.58 -2.37
C VAL A 37 -3.35 -19.47 -3.35
N THR A 38 -3.17 -20.77 -3.25
CA THR A 38 -3.75 -21.75 -4.18
C THR A 38 -4.44 -22.89 -3.44
N GLY A 39 -5.24 -23.67 -4.16
CA GLY A 39 -5.94 -24.84 -3.62
C GLY A 39 -7.46 -24.66 -3.56
N ALA A 40 -8.17 -25.79 -3.49
CA ALA A 40 -9.63 -25.83 -3.61
C ALA A 40 -10.39 -25.03 -2.54
N ASP A 41 -9.77 -24.79 -1.37
CA ASP A 41 -10.39 -24.00 -0.29
C ASP A 41 -9.85 -22.56 -0.21
N ALA A 42 -9.03 -22.09 -1.17
CA ALA A 42 -8.35 -20.80 -1.10
C ALA A 42 -9.32 -19.61 -0.91
N GLU A 43 -10.36 -19.51 -1.74
CA GLU A 43 -11.38 -18.45 -1.63
C GLU A 43 -12.07 -18.51 -0.28
N LYS A 44 -12.62 -19.68 0.08
CA LYS A 44 -13.34 -19.90 1.35
C LYS A 44 -12.47 -19.56 2.56
N TYR A 45 -11.19 -19.92 2.50
CA TYR A 45 -10.24 -19.64 3.57
C TYR A 45 -9.99 -18.14 3.71
N LEU A 46 -9.62 -17.46 2.61
CA LEU A 46 -9.41 -16.01 2.60
C LEU A 46 -10.68 -15.26 3.03
N GLN A 47 -11.85 -15.71 2.57
CA GLN A 47 -13.14 -15.14 2.94
C GLN A 47 -13.37 -15.12 4.46
N GLY A 48 -12.83 -16.09 5.21
CA GLY A 48 -12.91 -16.14 6.67
C GLY A 48 -11.81 -15.38 7.41
N GLN A 49 -10.77 -14.88 6.73
CA GLN A 49 -9.62 -14.23 7.39
C GLN A 49 -9.52 -12.73 7.13
N VAL A 50 -10.05 -12.24 6.00
CA VAL A 50 -9.82 -10.86 5.55
C VAL A 50 -11.11 -10.04 5.48
N THR A 51 -10.99 -8.72 5.57
CA THR A 51 -12.12 -7.78 5.63
C THR A 51 -12.87 -7.63 4.31
N SER A 52 -12.20 -7.75 3.17
CA SER A 52 -12.81 -7.66 1.83
C SER A 52 -13.65 -8.89 1.49
N ASP A 53 -14.65 -8.72 0.63
CA ASP A 53 -15.46 -9.82 0.11
C ASP A 53 -14.78 -10.48 -1.10
N ILE A 54 -14.07 -11.58 -0.84
CA ILE A 54 -13.24 -12.29 -1.82
C ILE A 54 -14.10 -12.97 -2.88
N ALA A 55 -15.30 -13.42 -2.52
CA ALA A 55 -16.24 -14.01 -3.49
C ALA A 55 -16.72 -13.00 -4.55
N SER A 56 -16.60 -11.69 -4.28
CA SER A 56 -16.95 -10.62 -5.23
C SER A 56 -15.76 -10.09 -6.03
N LEU A 57 -14.55 -10.60 -5.77
CA LEU A 57 -13.33 -10.13 -6.40
C LEU A 57 -13.26 -10.72 -7.82
N ASN A 58 -13.62 -9.95 -8.84
CA ASN A 58 -13.51 -10.37 -10.23
C ASN A 58 -12.80 -9.32 -11.07
N GLN A 59 -11.69 -9.68 -11.71
CA GLN A 59 -10.83 -8.78 -12.51
C GLN A 59 -10.50 -7.44 -11.81
N LYS A 60 -10.49 -7.48 -10.48
CA LYS A 60 -10.20 -6.35 -9.61
C LYS A 60 -9.14 -6.76 -8.59
N HIS A 61 -8.41 -5.76 -8.09
CA HIS A 61 -7.62 -5.90 -6.87
C HIS A 61 -8.23 -5.04 -5.77
N VAL A 62 -7.98 -5.41 -4.52
CA VAL A 62 -8.53 -4.73 -3.35
C VAL A 62 -7.49 -4.66 -2.23
N LEU A 63 -7.43 -3.53 -1.52
CA LEU A 63 -6.57 -3.40 -0.34
C LEU A 63 -7.32 -3.88 0.90
N SER A 64 -7.23 -5.17 1.21
CA SER A 64 -7.93 -5.77 2.35
C SER A 64 -7.09 -5.68 3.63
N ALA A 65 -7.73 -5.76 4.79
CA ALA A 65 -7.06 -5.96 6.07
C ALA A 65 -7.15 -7.43 6.52
N HIS A 66 -6.08 -7.93 7.14
CA HIS A 66 -6.08 -9.19 7.90
C HIS A 66 -5.90 -8.85 9.39
N CYS A 67 -6.89 -9.22 10.21
CA CYS A 67 -6.95 -8.82 11.61
C CYS A 67 -6.74 -9.99 12.57
N ASP A 68 -6.29 -9.69 13.78
CA ASP A 68 -6.41 -10.58 14.92
C ASP A 68 -7.86 -10.66 15.44
N ALA A 69 -8.10 -11.51 16.44
CA ALA A 69 -9.43 -11.65 17.06
C ALA A 69 -9.94 -10.37 17.75
N LYS A 70 -9.06 -9.41 18.05
CA LYS A 70 -9.39 -8.10 18.64
C LYS A 70 -9.59 -7.01 17.56
N GLY A 71 -9.56 -7.39 16.27
CA GLY A 71 -9.73 -6.47 15.14
C GLY A 71 -8.50 -5.60 14.85
N LYS A 72 -7.32 -5.94 15.39
CA LYS A 72 -6.06 -5.26 15.10
C LYS A 72 -5.41 -5.85 13.85
N MET A 73 -5.00 -5.00 12.92
CA MET A 73 -4.46 -5.44 11.64
C MET A 73 -3.04 -5.98 11.80
N TRP A 74 -2.83 -7.25 11.46
CA TRP A 74 -1.49 -7.78 11.22
C TRP A 74 -0.82 -7.05 10.07
N SER A 75 -1.58 -6.85 8.99
CA SER A 75 -1.16 -6.16 7.78
C SER A 75 -2.39 -5.77 6.96
N ASN A 76 -2.18 -4.92 5.97
CA ASN A 76 -3.05 -4.74 4.83
C ASN A 76 -2.39 -5.34 3.58
N LEU A 77 -3.22 -5.94 2.74
CA LEU A 77 -2.76 -6.80 1.66
C LEU A 77 -3.55 -6.49 0.40
N ARG A 78 -2.85 -6.19 -0.68
CA ARG A 78 -3.44 -5.94 -1.99
C ARG A 78 -3.72 -7.28 -2.67
N LEU A 79 -4.95 -7.75 -2.56
CA LEU A 79 -5.43 -9.05 -3.05
C LEU A 79 -5.95 -8.97 -4.48
N PHE A 80 -5.65 -9.98 -5.29
CA PHE A 80 -6.15 -10.14 -6.66
C PHE A 80 -6.10 -11.61 -7.08
N HIS A 81 -6.88 -11.95 -8.11
CA HIS A 81 -6.76 -13.26 -8.76
C HIS A 81 -5.46 -13.36 -9.57
N ARG A 82 -4.77 -14.50 -9.46
CA ARG A 82 -3.60 -14.84 -10.27
C ARG A 82 -3.51 -16.35 -10.46
N GLY A 83 -3.42 -16.79 -11.73
CA GLY A 83 -3.49 -18.22 -12.08
C GLY A 83 -4.79 -18.85 -11.56
N GLU A 84 -4.69 -20.07 -11.01
CA GLU A 84 -5.82 -20.84 -10.46
C GLU A 84 -6.23 -20.43 -9.04
N GLY A 85 -5.75 -19.28 -8.53
CA GLY A 85 -6.01 -18.86 -7.17
C GLY A 85 -5.91 -17.35 -6.99
N PHE A 86 -5.27 -16.96 -5.91
CA PHE A 86 -5.08 -15.56 -5.52
C PHE A 86 -3.61 -15.28 -5.28
N ALA A 87 -3.26 -14.00 -5.34
CA ALA A 87 -2.02 -13.49 -4.79
C ALA A 87 -2.33 -12.25 -3.96
N TYR A 88 -1.43 -11.94 -3.02
CA TYR A 88 -1.42 -10.62 -2.40
C TYR A 88 -0.04 -10.03 -2.28
N ILE A 89 -0.01 -8.70 -2.37
CA ILE A 89 1.19 -7.89 -2.19
C ILE A 89 1.06 -7.07 -0.91
N GLU A 90 2.12 -7.04 -0.12
CA GLU A 90 2.23 -6.25 1.10
C GLU A 90 3.70 -5.84 1.36
N ARG A 91 3.96 -5.08 2.42
CA ARG A 91 5.33 -4.70 2.78
C ARG A 91 6.14 -5.93 3.19
N ARG A 92 7.36 -6.04 2.67
CA ARG A 92 8.26 -7.17 2.91
C ARG A 92 8.59 -7.35 4.39
N THR A 93 8.61 -6.25 5.15
CA THR A 93 8.93 -6.24 6.58
C THR A 93 7.87 -6.98 7.43
N VAL A 94 6.62 -7.10 6.96
CA VAL A 94 5.53 -7.82 7.66
C VAL A 94 5.20 -9.19 7.05
N LEU A 95 5.76 -9.50 5.88
CA LEU A 95 5.42 -10.69 5.09
C LEU A 95 5.45 -12.00 5.92
N ASP A 96 6.49 -12.17 6.73
CA ASP A 96 6.73 -13.42 7.47
C ASP A 96 5.81 -13.57 8.69
N SER A 97 5.61 -12.49 9.44
CA SER A 97 4.73 -12.48 10.60
C SER A 97 3.26 -12.58 10.16
N GLN A 98 2.88 -11.85 9.11
CA GLN A 98 1.56 -11.93 8.51
C GLN A 98 1.26 -13.34 8.00
N LEU A 99 2.21 -13.97 7.29
CA LEU A 99 2.01 -15.30 6.73
C LEU A 99 1.86 -16.35 7.84
N THR A 100 2.62 -16.20 8.92
CA THR A 100 2.53 -17.07 10.10
C THR A 100 1.13 -17.01 10.72
N GLU A 101 0.59 -15.82 10.95
CA GLU A 101 -0.75 -15.66 11.52
C GLU A 101 -1.84 -16.08 10.54
N LEU A 102 -1.67 -15.80 9.23
CA LEU A 102 -2.64 -16.21 8.22
C LEU A 102 -2.71 -17.73 8.06
N LYS A 103 -1.60 -18.46 8.24
CA LYS A 103 -1.55 -19.93 8.13
C LYS A 103 -2.04 -20.66 9.39
N LYS A 104 -2.14 -19.98 10.53
CA LYS A 104 -2.47 -20.57 11.84
C LYS A 104 -3.74 -21.42 11.83
N TYR A 105 -4.73 -21.04 11.02
CA TYR A 105 -6.02 -21.73 10.94
C TYR A 105 -6.18 -22.60 9.68
N ALA A 106 -5.13 -22.76 8.87
CA ALA A 106 -5.17 -23.46 7.59
C ALA A 106 -5.08 -24.98 7.71
N VAL A 107 -4.86 -25.53 8.91
CA VAL A 107 -4.53 -26.96 9.16
C VAL A 107 -5.50 -27.94 8.48
N PHE A 108 -6.79 -27.60 8.40
CA PHE A 108 -7.82 -28.46 7.80
C PHE A 108 -8.32 -27.98 6.43
N SER A 109 -7.76 -26.90 5.90
CA SER A 109 -8.17 -26.32 4.62
C SER A 109 -7.23 -26.79 3.51
N LYS A 110 -7.77 -27.14 2.35
CA LYS A 110 -7.01 -27.46 1.14
C LYS A 110 -6.51 -26.17 0.49
N VAL A 111 -5.62 -25.48 1.19
CA VAL A 111 -5.00 -24.21 0.78
C VAL A 111 -3.49 -24.26 0.99
N THR A 112 -2.75 -23.75 0.01
CA THR A 112 -1.30 -23.62 0.04
C THR A 112 -0.94 -22.16 -0.05
N PHE A 113 -0.07 -21.72 0.86
CA PHE A 113 0.53 -20.38 0.83
C PHE A 113 2.02 -20.52 0.53
N ALA A 114 2.50 -19.80 -0.48
CA ALA A 114 3.90 -19.78 -0.87
C ALA A 114 4.38 -18.34 -1.04
N LYS A 115 5.54 -18.01 -0.46
CA LYS A 115 6.25 -16.78 -0.81
C LYS A 115 6.65 -16.87 -2.27
N ASP A 116 6.30 -15.86 -3.05
CA ASP A 116 6.73 -15.77 -4.44
C ASP A 116 8.06 -15.02 -4.49
N GLU A 117 9.15 -15.77 -4.66
CA GLU A 117 10.50 -15.26 -4.79
C GLU A 117 10.97 -15.20 -6.25
N GLU A 118 10.15 -15.69 -7.19
CA GLU A 118 10.51 -15.79 -8.61
C GLU A 118 10.00 -14.60 -9.41
N SER A 119 8.79 -14.12 -9.08
CA SER A 119 8.18 -12.97 -9.73
C SER A 119 8.87 -11.66 -9.33
N ILE A 120 8.97 -10.75 -10.27
CA ILE A 120 9.48 -9.39 -10.09
C ILE A 120 8.30 -8.43 -9.97
N LEU A 121 8.37 -7.56 -8.95
CA LEU A 121 7.40 -6.50 -8.72
C LEU A 121 7.96 -5.18 -9.25
N LEU A 122 7.28 -4.59 -10.23
CA LEU A 122 7.64 -3.31 -10.84
C LEU A 122 6.47 -2.34 -10.75
N GLY A 123 6.77 -1.06 -10.50
CA GLY A 123 5.83 0.04 -10.67
C GLY A 123 6.13 0.80 -11.96
N VAL A 124 5.10 1.24 -12.66
CA VAL A 124 5.23 2.19 -13.78
C VAL A 124 4.29 3.35 -13.54
N ALA A 125 4.86 4.56 -13.42
CA ALA A 125 4.12 5.75 -13.02
C ALA A 125 4.62 7.00 -13.76
N GLY A 126 3.93 8.11 -13.55
CA GLY A 126 4.30 9.41 -14.12
C GLY A 126 3.82 9.63 -15.54
N ALA A 127 4.20 10.79 -16.10
CA ALA A 127 3.68 11.26 -17.38
C ALA A 127 3.92 10.25 -18.53
N GLY A 128 2.84 9.82 -19.19
CA GLY A 128 2.92 8.91 -20.35
C GLY A 128 3.04 7.42 -20.02
N SER A 129 2.92 7.02 -18.74
CA SER A 129 3.00 5.62 -18.28
C SER A 129 2.13 4.66 -19.09
N ARG A 130 0.86 4.98 -19.27
CA ARG A 130 -0.08 4.17 -20.06
C ARG A 130 0.35 4.02 -21.52
N ASN A 131 0.75 5.11 -22.17
CA ASN A 131 1.17 5.08 -23.58
C ASN A 131 2.42 4.21 -23.77
N ALA A 132 3.38 4.32 -22.86
CA ALA A 132 4.60 3.52 -22.92
C ALA A 132 4.32 2.03 -22.71
N LEU A 133 3.43 1.67 -21.77
CA LEU A 133 3.02 0.29 -21.54
C LEU A 133 2.19 -0.30 -22.69
N ALA A 134 1.43 0.52 -23.42
CA ALA A 134 0.60 0.07 -24.54
C ALA A 134 1.42 -0.46 -25.73
N GLU A 135 2.71 -0.14 -25.82
CA GLU A 135 3.62 -0.73 -26.82
C GLU A 135 3.96 -2.20 -26.52
N MET A 136 3.77 -2.64 -25.28
CA MET A 136 4.17 -3.96 -24.80
C MET A 136 2.99 -4.88 -24.51
N PHE A 137 1.87 -4.30 -24.07
CA PHE A 137 0.69 -5.07 -23.70
C PHE A 137 -0.49 -4.70 -24.60
N PRO A 138 -1.17 -5.69 -25.19
CA PRO A 138 -2.29 -5.43 -26.11
C PRO A 138 -3.51 -4.82 -25.40
N THR A 139 -3.62 -5.01 -24.09
CA THR A 139 -4.69 -4.43 -23.26
C THR A 139 -4.12 -4.10 -21.89
N LEU A 140 -4.50 -2.93 -21.36
CA LEU A 140 -4.06 -2.42 -20.07
C LEU A 140 -5.23 -2.29 -19.12
N PRO A 141 -5.07 -2.61 -17.82
CA PRO A 141 -6.13 -2.46 -16.84
C PRO A 141 -6.49 -0.98 -16.68
N ASP A 142 -7.71 -0.68 -16.24
CA ASP A 142 -8.24 0.66 -16.00
C ASP A 142 -9.12 0.68 -14.75
N ALA A 143 -9.86 1.78 -14.53
CA ALA A 143 -10.70 1.95 -13.34
C ALA A 143 -11.84 0.92 -13.23
N GLU A 144 -12.32 0.38 -14.34
CA GLU A 144 -13.40 -0.62 -14.36
C GLU A 144 -12.84 -2.04 -14.21
N THR A 145 -11.77 -2.33 -14.96
CA THR A 145 -11.06 -3.61 -14.97
C THR A 145 -9.66 -3.40 -14.42
N THR A 146 -9.53 -3.37 -13.09
CA THR A 146 -8.28 -2.96 -12.44
C THR A 146 -7.19 -4.04 -12.47
N VAL A 147 -7.50 -5.25 -12.92
CA VAL A 147 -6.51 -6.34 -13.09
C VAL A 147 -6.63 -6.96 -14.48
N ILE A 148 -5.52 -7.02 -15.20
CA ILE A 148 -5.38 -7.79 -16.45
C ILE A 148 -4.20 -8.74 -16.33
N GLN A 149 -4.38 -9.96 -16.81
CA GLN A 149 -3.31 -10.95 -16.94
C GLN A 149 -2.99 -11.12 -18.43
N HIS A 150 -1.71 -11.07 -18.78
CA HIS A 150 -1.20 -11.27 -20.12
C HIS A 150 0.06 -12.15 -20.03
N GLU A 151 -0.03 -13.38 -20.55
CA GLU A 151 1.03 -14.39 -20.46
C GLU A 151 1.49 -14.59 -19.00
N THR A 152 2.75 -14.31 -18.68
CA THR A 152 3.32 -14.43 -17.32
C THR A 152 3.15 -13.17 -16.48
N THR A 153 2.61 -12.08 -17.06
CA THR A 153 2.48 -10.78 -16.41
C THR A 153 1.07 -10.54 -15.89
N THR A 154 0.96 -10.04 -14.66
CA THR A 154 -0.28 -9.50 -14.10
C THR A 154 -0.10 -8.00 -13.89
N LEU A 155 -0.97 -7.19 -14.49
CA LEU A 155 -0.98 -5.73 -14.38
C LEU A 155 -2.12 -5.29 -13.48
N LEU A 156 -1.83 -4.41 -12.52
CA LEU A 156 -2.78 -3.82 -11.60
C LEU A 156 -2.82 -2.32 -11.85
N HIS A 157 -4.01 -1.77 -12.10
CA HIS A 157 -4.23 -0.33 -12.29
C HIS A 157 -4.53 0.39 -10.99
N PHE A 158 -3.99 1.60 -10.82
CA PHE A 158 -4.27 2.48 -9.70
C PHE A 158 -4.63 3.85 -10.24
N ALA A 159 -5.79 4.38 -9.85
CA ALA A 159 -6.21 5.72 -10.23
C ALA A 159 -5.54 6.83 -9.40
N LEU A 160 -5.09 6.52 -8.18
CA LEU A 160 -4.55 7.48 -7.21
C LEU A 160 -3.05 7.23 -6.91
N PRO A 161 -2.27 8.29 -6.64
CA PRO A 161 -2.68 9.72 -6.65
C PRO A 161 -2.84 10.28 -8.08
N THR A 162 -2.17 9.64 -9.03
CA THR A 162 -2.39 9.73 -10.47
C THR A 162 -2.33 8.31 -11.04
N GLU A 163 -2.68 8.14 -12.30
CA GLU A 163 -2.64 6.82 -12.94
C GLU A 163 -1.25 6.18 -12.87
N ARG A 164 -1.21 4.97 -12.29
CA ARG A 164 0.01 4.14 -12.20
C ARG A 164 -0.33 2.66 -12.26
N PHE A 165 0.68 1.86 -12.55
CA PHE A 165 0.55 0.42 -12.75
C PHE A 165 1.52 -0.31 -11.85
N LEU A 166 1.06 -1.39 -11.22
CA LEU A 166 1.93 -2.39 -10.60
C LEU A 166 1.94 -3.63 -11.48
N LEU A 167 3.12 -4.10 -11.84
CA LEU A 167 3.33 -5.27 -12.66
C LEU A 167 3.96 -6.38 -11.80
N VAL A 168 3.37 -7.56 -11.88
CA VAL A 168 3.93 -8.81 -11.39
C VAL A 168 4.35 -9.61 -12.62
N THR A 169 5.64 -9.78 -12.83
CA THR A 169 6.18 -10.31 -14.09
C THR A 169 7.34 -11.27 -13.86
N ASP A 170 7.76 -12.02 -14.87
CA ASP A 170 9.01 -12.77 -14.84
C ASP A 170 10.23 -11.89 -15.19
N GLN A 171 11.43 -12.47 -15.06
CA GLN A 171 12.70 -11.83 -15.34
C GLN A 171 12.89 -11.43 -16.81
N ALA A 172 12.34 -12.20 -17.75
CA ALA A 172 12.51 -11.94 -19.18
C ALA A 172 11.69 -10.72 -19.61
N THR A 173 10.42 -10.67 -19.22
CA THR A 173 9.55 -9.53 -19.50
C THR A 173 9.97 -8.29 -18.70
N ALA A 174 10.52 -8.43 -17.49
CA ALA A 174 11.14 -7.31 -16.78
C ALA A 174 12.31 -6.71 -17.57
N ALA A 175 13.19 -7.54 -18.15
CA ALA A 175 14.28 -7.05 -19.01
C ALA A 175 13.75 -6.28 -20.23
N GLN A 176 12.73 -6.80 -20.90
CA GLN A 176 12.09 -6.14 -22.04
C GLN A 176 11.40 -4.81 -21.64
N LEU A 177 10.79 -4.77 -20.45
CA LEU A 177 10.20 -3.54 -19.88
C LEU A 177 11.27 -2.47 -19.68
N THR A 178 12.41 -2.84 -19.10
CA THR A 178 13.52 -1.89 -18.91
C THR A 178 14.05 -1.38 -20.24
N GLU A 179 14.33 -2.27 -21.19
CA GLU A 179 14.81 -1.86 -22.52
C GLU A 179 13.81 -0.90 -23.19
N THR A 180 12.53 -1.27 -23.23
CA THR A 180 11.51 -0.45 -23.88
C THR A 180 11.30 0.88 -23.15
N LEU A 181 11.09 0.86 -21.84
CA LEU A 181 10.76 2.07 -21.09
C LEU A 181 11.96 3.00 -20.96
N VAL A 182 13.14 2.47 -20.62
CA VAL A 182 14.34 3.28 -20.36
C VAL A 182 15.00 3.69 -21.68
N GLU A 183 15.23 2.77 -22.62
CA GLU A 183 16.00 3.11 -23.81
C GLU A 183 15.15 3.81 -24.88
N ARG A 184 13.91 3.37 -25.10
CA ARG A 184 13.03 3.97 -26.12
C ARG A 184 12.21 5.14 -25.60
N PHE A 185 11.64 5.03 -24.40
CA PHE A 185 10.79 6.08 -23.81
C PHE A 185 11.52 7.00 -22.83
N GLN A 186 12.82 6.77 -22.57
CA GLN A 186 13.63 7.61 -21.69
C GLN A 186 13.04 7.70 -20.27
N ALA A 187 12.41 6.61 -19.82
CA ALA A 187 11.89 6.49 -18.46
C ALA A 187 13.03 6.63 -17.44
N GLN A 188 12.76 7.34 -16.36
CA GLN A 188 13.64 7.35 -15.19
C GLN A 188 13.52 6.02 -14.44
N LEU A 189 14.58 5.69 -13.72
CA LEU A 189 14.63 4.54 -12.83
C LEU A 189 14.56 5.02 -11.39
N ASN A 190 13.70 4.41 -10.58
CA ASN A 190 13.68 4.66 -9.14
C ASN A 190 13.34 3.40 -8.33
N ASP A 191 13.44 3.48 -7.01
CA ASP A 191 13.23 2.36 -6.11
C ASP A 191 11.90 2.47 -5.33
N SER A 192 11.77 1.59 -4.35
CA SER A 192 10.60 1.46 -3.48
C SER A 192 10.19 2.75 -2.79
N GLN A 193 11.11 3.71 -2.59
CA GLN A 193 10.80 5.01 -1.99
C GLN A 193 9.92 5.87 -2.89
N GLN A 194 10.04 5.74 -4.22
CA GLN A 194 9.13 6.42 -5.15
C GLN A 194 7.71 5.86 -5.07
N TRP A 195 7.56 4.54 -5.00
CA TRP A 195 6.25 3.93 -4.82
C TRP A 195 5.65 4.28 -3.45
N LEU A 196 6.49 4.29 -2.41
CA LEU A 196 6.10 4.69 -1.06
C LEU A 196 5.58 6.13 -1.01
N ALA A 197 6.26 7.07 -1.69
CA ALA A 197 5.79 8.45 -1.79
C ALA A 197 4.40 8.53 -2.44
N LEU A 198 4.14 7.74 -3.48
CA LEU A 198 2.84 7.66 -4.14
C LEU A 198 1.76 7.01 -3.26
N GLU A 199 2.09 6.02 -2.43
CA GLU A 199 1.15 5.48 -1.43
C GLU A 199 0.79 6.54 -0.37
N ILE A 200 1.77 7.33 0.10
CA ILE A 200 1.56 8.41 1.07
C ILE A 200 0.63 9.48 0.48
N GLU A 201 0.93 9.97 -0.73
CA GLU A 201 0.14 10.99 -1.43
C GLU A 201 -1.28 10.51 -1.77
N ALA A 202 -1.44 9.22 -2.12
CA ALA A 202 -2.76 8.62 -2.32
C ALA A 202 -3.56 8.46 -1.02
N GLY A 203 -2.91 8.61 0.15
CA GLY A 203 -3.49 8.25 1.43
C GLY A 203 -3.77 6.75 1.55
N PHE A 204 -2.97 5.89 0.91
CA PHE A 204 -3.08 4.45 1.10
C PHE A 204 -2.20 4.03 2.28
N PRO A 205 -2.75 3.34 3.30
CA PRO A 205 -2.01 3.02 4.51
C PRO A 205 -0.85 2.06 4.23
N VAL A 206 0.29 2.33 4.83
CA VAL A 206 1.47 1.45 4.78
C VAL A 206 1.72 0.87 6.16
N ILE A 207 1.82 -0.46 6.24
CA ILE A 207 2.10 -1.17 7.49
C ILE A 207 3.46 -1.86 7.37
N ASP A 208 4.42 -1.39 8.18
CA ASP A 208 5.69 -2.07 8.40
C ASP A 208 5.67 -2.81 9.76
N SER A 209 6.69 -3.62 10.05
CA SER A 209 6.72 -4.47 11.26
C SER A 209 6.40 -3.71 12.55
N ALA A 210 6.88 -2.46 12.66
CA ALA A 210 6.65 -1.63 13.83
C ALA A 210 5.17 -1.29 14.05
N SER A 211 4.38 -1.08 12.99
CA SER A 211 2.95 -0.72 13.08
C SER A 211 1.99 -1.91 12.99
N SER A 212 2.51 -3.12 12.74
CA SER A 212 1.75 -4.37 12.75
C SER A 212 1.05 -4.60 14.10
N ALA A 213 -0.19 -5.09 14.05
CA ALA A 213 -1.08 -5.38 15.17
C ALA A 213 -1.40 -4.17 16.09
N GLN A 214 -1.12 -2.93 15.69
CA GLN A 214 -1.39 -1.75 16.51
C GLN A 214 -2.79 -1.16 16.29
N PHE A 215 -3.22 -1.11 15.03
CA PHE A 215 -4.37 -0.32 14.60
C PHE A 215 -5.53 -1.20 14.13
N ILE A 216 -6.75 -0.71 14.33
CA ILE A 216 -7.94 -1.28 13.66
C ILE A 216 -8.02 -0.71 12.24
N PRO A 217 -8.69 -1.39 11.28
CA PRO A 217 -8.83 -0.90 9.90
C PRO A 217 -9.29 0.56 9.80
N GLN A 218 -10.25 0.97 10.65
CA GLN A 218 -10.78 2.33 10.60
C GLN A 218 -9.84 3.43 11.06
N ALA A 219 -8.87 3.09 11.91
CA ALA A 219 -7.84 4.05 12.32
C ALA A 219 -6.86 4.36 11.17
N MET A 220 -6.87 3.55 10.11
CA MET A 220 -6.03 3.68 8.92
C MET A 220 -6.86 3.91 7.65
N ASN A 221 -8.11 4.37 7.81
CA ASN A 221 -9.03 4.74 6.73
C ASN A 221 -9.42 3.61 5.76
N ILE A 222 -9.18 2.33 6.11
CA ILE A 222 -9.46 1.18 5.23
C ILE A 222 -10.95 1.11 4.84
N GLN A 223 -11.87 1.61 5.68
CA GLN A 223 -13.31 1.67 5.38
C GLN A 223 -13.69 2.62 4.25
N ALA A 224 -12.85 3.62 3.97
CA ALA A 224 -13.07 4.61 2.93
C ALA A 224 -12.55 4.14 1.56
N LEU A 225 -11.83 3.02 1.53
CA LEU A 225 -11.29 2.43 0.31
C LEU A 225 -12.29 1.41 -0.24
N GLU A 226 -12.59 1.51 -1.53
CA GLU A 226 -13.61 0.68 -2.18
C GLU A 226 -13.29 -0.81 -2.03
N GLY A 227 -14.29 -1.59 -1.58
CA GLY A 227 -14.17 -3.04 -1.41
C GLY A 227 -13.28 -3.50 -0.25
N SER A 228 -12.55 -2.61 0.41
CA SER A 228 -11.56 -2.95 1.45
C SER A 228 -12.18 -3.52 2.73
N ILE A 229 -13.42 -3.15 3.06
CA ILE A 229 -14.20 -3.77 4.14
C ILE A 229 -15.61 -4.06 3.63
N SER A 230 -16.01 -5.34 3.65
CA SER A 230 -17.41 -5.69 3.46
C SER A 230 -18.10 -5.89 4.80
N PHE A 231 -19.08 -5.03 5.08
CA PHE A 231 -19.96 -5.18 6.25
C PHE A 231 -21.15 -6.13 5.97
N LYS A 232 -21.26 -6.64 4.74
CA LYS A 232 -22.36 -7.50 4.29
C LYS A 232 -21.93 -8.96 4.05
N LYS A 233 -20.63 -9.25 4.03
CA LYS A 233 -20.10 -10.62 3.88
C LYS A 233 -20.29 -11.46 5.14
N GLY A 234 -20.05 -12.76 5.01
CA GLY A 234 -19.99 -13.70 6.13
C GLY A 234 -18.89 -13.36 7.15
N CYS A 235 -18.86 -14.13 8.24
CA CYS A 235 -17.92 -13.90 9.34
C CYS A 235 -16.45 -14.01 8.91
N TYR A 236 -15.63 -13.13 9.47
CA TYR A 236 -14.17 -13.18 9.38
C TYR A 236 -13.51 -12.83 10.72
N THR A 237 -12.23 -13.19 10.88
CA THR A 237 -11.47 -12.93 12.11
C THR A 237 -11.44 -11.43 12.46
N GLY A 238 -11.87 -11.09 13.69
CA GLY A 238 -11.89 -9.70 14.16
C GLY A 238 -13.10 -8.86 13.72
N GLN A 239 -14.04 -9.43 12.95
CA GLN A 239 -15.21 -8.73 12.43
C GLN A 239 -16.02 -8.00 13.50
N GLU A 240 -16.22 -8.57 14.68
CA GLU A 240 -17.01 -7.93 15.75
C GLU A 240 -16.44 -6.55 16.12
N MET A 241 -15.11 -6.46 16.25
CA MET A 241 -14.43 -5.22 16.61
C MET A 241 -14.43 -4.21 15.47
N VAL A 242 -14.27 -4.69 14.22
CA VAL A 242 -14.36 -3.85 13.02
C VAL A 242 -15.79 -3.30 12.85
N ALA A 243 -16.82 -4.14 12.98
CA ALA A 243 -18.21 -3.71 12.90
C ALA A 243 -18.58 -2.75 14.04
N ARG A 244 -18.10 -3.00 15.26
CA ARG A 244 -18.30 -2.11 16.42
C ARG A 244 -17.71 -0.72 16.17
N ALA A 245 -16.55 -0.63 15.54
CA ALA A 245 -15.92 0.64 15.20
C ALA A 245 -16.79 1.48 14.25
N LYS A 246 -17.46 0.86 13.28
CA LYS A 246 -18.45 1.51 12.41
C LYS A 246 -19.73 1.91 13.16
N TYR A 247 -20.45 0.94 13.72
CA TYR A 247 -21.82 1.18 14.20
C TYR A 247 -21.93 1.87 15.56
N ARG A 248 -20.87 1.85 16.38
CA ARG A 248 -20.88 2.46 17.72
C ARG A 248 -20.01 3.71 17.83
N GLY A 249 -19.50 4.24 16.72
CA GLY A 249 -18.62 5.42 16.72
C GLY A 249 -17.40 5.25 17.62
N ALA A 250 -16.92 4.03 17.79
CA ALA A 250 -15.86 3.72 18.75
C ALA A 250 -14.47 4.15 18.24
N ASN A 251 -14.33 4.43 16.94
CA ASN A 251 -13.08 4.90 16.37
C ASN A 251 -12.91 6.41 16.57
N LYS A 252 -11.84 6.79 17.29
CA LYS A 252 -11.43 8.19 17.53
C LYS A 252 -10.15 8.56 16.78
N ARG A 253 -9.71 7.70 15.85
CA ARG A 253 -8.45 7.88 15.13
C ARG A 253 -8.68 7.84 13.63
N ALA A 254 -7.84 8.55 12.90
CA ALA A 254 -7.77 8.49 11.45
C ALA A 254 -6.31 8.57 11.04
N MET A 255 -6.02 8.08 9.84
CA MET A 255 -4.73 8.29 9.22
C MET A 255 -4.75 9.59 8.44
N TYR A 256 -3.66 10.33 8.58
CA TYR A 256 -3.35 11.55 7.86
C TYR A 256 -2.04 11.35 7.11
N TRP A 257 -1.83 12.16 6.08
CA TRP A 257 -0.50 12.40 5.55
C TRP A 257 -0.18 13.89 5.68
N LEU A 258 1.06 14.17 6.06
CA LEU A 258 1.58 15.49 6.33
C LEU A 258 2.69 15.80 5.35
N ALA A 259 2.83 17.07 4.98
CA ALA A 259 3.95 17.55 4.17
C ALA A 259 4.57 18.81 4.79
N GLY A 260 5.88 18.97 4.60
CA GLY A 260 6.60 20.17 5.01
C GLY A 260 8.11 19.96 5.04
N THR A 261 8.79 20.53 6.03
CA THR A 261 10.25 20.48 6.16
C THR A 261 10.67 19.83 7.46
N ALA A 262 11.74 19.03 7.41
CA ALA A 262 12.38 18.48 8.61
C ALA A 262 13.86 18.16 8.34
N SER A 263 14.66 18.19 9.41
CA SER A 263 16.09 17.90 9.42
C SER A 263 16.38 16.41 9.27
N PHE A 264 15.50 15.54 9.79
CA PHE A 264 15.56 14.09 9.64
C PHE A 264 14.16 13.50 9.38
N LEU A 265 14.11 12.21 9.02
CA LEU A 265 12.85 11.49 8.83
C LEU A 265 12.44 10.80 10.14
N PRO A 266 11.17 10.90 10.56
CA PRO A 266 10.69 10.09 11.66
C PRO A 266 10.56 8.63 11.21
N VAL A 267 10.65 7.69 12.16
CA VAL A 267 10.50 6.26 11.87
C VAL A 267 9.14 5.74 12.36
N ALA A 268 8.75 4.58 11.85
CA ALA A 268 7.49 3.94 12.24
C ALA A 268 7.42 3.73 13.77
N GLY A 269 6.33 4.19 14.38
CA GLY A 269 6.12 4.17 15.83
C GLY A 269 6.47 5.46 16.56
N ASP A 270 7.24 6.37 15.95
CA ASP A 270 7.51 7.68 16.53
C ASP A 270 6.23 8.50 16.72
N ASP A 271 6.23 9.37 17.72
CA ASP A 271 5.19 10.38 17.87
C ASP A 271 5.64 11.71 17.25
N LEU A 272 4.66 12.51 16.84
CA LEU A 272 4.87 13.90 16.47
C LEU A 272 4.50 14.82 17.63
N GLU A 273 4.81 16.09 17.50
CA GLU A 273 4.30 17.13 18.39
C GLU A 273 3.34 18.05 17.62
N TRP A 274 2.17 18.33 18.20
CA TRP A 274 1.16 19.23 17.68
C TRP A 274 1.23 20.58 18.40
N GLN A 275 1.17 21.67 17.63
CA GLN A 275 1.19 23.02 18.14
C GLN A 275 -0.18 23.44 18.72
N LEU A 276 -0.18 23.84 20.00
CA LEU A 276 -1.34 24.36 20.73
C LEU A 276 -0.97 25.70 21.38
N GLY A 277 -1.25 26.79 20.66
CA GLY A 277 -0.73 28.12 21.00
C GLY A 277 0.80 28.10 20.99
N ASP A 278 1.41 28.47 22.11
CA ASP A 278 2.87 28.50 22.26
C ASP A 278 3.47 27.17 22.75
N LYS A 279 2.65 26.12 22.91
CA LYS A 279 3.09 24.82 23.45
C LYS A 279 3.02 23.72 22.39
N TRP A 280 3.89 22.74 22.55
CA TRP A 280 3.93 21.52 21.75
C TRP A 280 3.46 20.34 22.57
N ARG A 281 2.55 19.53 22.02
CA ARG A 281 2.00 18.34 22.68
C ARG A 281 2.21 17.10 21.83
N ARG A 282 2.78 16.06 22.44
CA ARG A 282 2.91 14.73 21.83
C ARG A 282 1.57 14.21 21.29
N THR A 283 1.57 13.76 20.04
CA THR A 283 0.41 13.22 19.34
C THR A 283 0.83 12.19 18.29
N GLY A 284 -0.13 11.35 17.90
CA GLY A 284 0.00 10.48 16.74
C GLY A 284 0.96 9.31 16.89
N SER A 285 0.99 8.49 15.86
CA SER A 285 1.98 7.42 15.68
C SER A 285 2.31 7.33 14.21
N VAL A 286 3.57 7.58 13.87
CA VAL A 286 4.09 7.58 12.51
C VAL A 286 4.01 6.17 11.94
N LEU A 287 3.54 6.06 10.71
CA LEU A 287 3.50 4.82 9.94
C LEU A 287 4.71 4.71 9.02
N THR A 288 5.01 5.79 8.30
CA THR A 288 6.12 5.85 7.34
C THR A 288 6.43 7.30 6.97
N ALA A 289 7.62 7.56 6.43
CA ALA A 289 8.03 8.87 5.96
C ALA A 289 9.02 8.78 4.80
N VAL A 290 9.02 9.79 3.93
CA VAL A 290 9.94 9.94 2.80
C VAL A 290 10.44 11.38 2.70
N ARG A 291 11.65 11.55 2.16
CA ARG A 291 12.17 12.86 1.73
C ARG A 291 12.12 12.92 0.21
N LEU A 292 11.55 13.99 -0.32
CA LEU A 292 11.43 14.18 -1.76
C LEU A 292 12.64 14.93 -2.35
N ALA A 293 12.75 14.91 -3.67
CA ALA A 293 13.81 15.58 -4.42
C ALA A 293 13.82 17.11 -4.24
N ASP A 294 12.67 17.72 -3.95
CA ASP A 294 12.56 19.15 -3.62
C ASP A 294 12.94 19.49 -2.17
N GLY A 295 13.35 18.47 -1.39
CA GLY A 295 13.74 18.59 0.01
C GLY A 295 12.58 18.47 1.00
N SER A 296 11.33 18.46 0.54
CA SER A 296 10.16 18.29 1.40
C SER A 296 10.15 16.89 2.05
N VAL A 297 9.51 16.81 3.21
CA VAL A 297 9.31 15.58 3.97
C VAL A 297 7.83 15.29 4.02
N TRP A 298 7.47 14.08 3.61
CA TRP A 298 6.12 13.56 3.70
C TRP A 298 6.05 12.47 4.76
N VAL A 299 5.02 12.52 5.60
CA VAL A 299 4.83 11.60 6.73
C VAL A 299 3.40 11.08 6.74
N GLN A 300 3.24 9.77 6.80
CA GLN A 300 1.95 9.15 7.08
C GLN A 300 1.85 8.85 8.57
N VAL A 301 0.75 9.23 9.21
CA VAL A 301 0.60 9.18 10.67
C VAL A 301 -0.85 8.87 11.06
N VAL A 302 -1.04 8.06 12.10
CA VAL A 302 -2.37 7.85 12.72
C VAL A 302 -2.51 8.81 13.90
N MET A 303 -3.50 9.69 13.86
CA MET A 303 -3.79 10.67 14.92
C MET A 303 -5.25 10.60 15.35
N ASN A 304 -5.69 11.47 16.26
CA ASN A 304 -7.13 11.61 16.53
C ASN A 304 -7.84 12.12 15.26
N ASN A 305 -9.10 11.73 15.08
CA ASN A 305 -9.87 12.05 13.87
C ASN A 305 -10.52 13.46 13.86
N ASP A 306 -10.21 14.28 14.85
CA ASP A 306 -10.74 15.64 15.05
C ASP A 306 -9.68 16.73 14.85
N MET A 307 -8.56 16.41 14.18
CA MET A 307 -7.49 17.36 13.88
C MET A 307 -7.98 18.43 12.89
N ALA A 308 -7.77 19.70 13.22
CA ALA A 308 -8.09 20.82 12.33
C ALA A 308 -7.11 20.86 11.14
N ALA A 309 -7.59 21.20 9.95
CA ALA A 309 -6.79 21.17 8.71
C ALA A 309 -5.57 22.10 8.73
N ASP A 310 -5.63 23.20 9.49
CA ASP A 310 -4.56 24.18 9.70
C ASP A 310 -3.63 23.82 10.87
N SER A 311 -3.78 22.63 11.46
CA SER A 311 -2.89 22.16 12.53
C SER A 311 -1.45 22.02 12.03
N ILE A 312 -0.52 22.51 12.84
CA ILE A 312 0.92 22.43 12.59
C ILE A 312 1.54 21.36 13.49
N PHE A 313 2.39 20.54 12.89
CA PHE A 313 3.10 19.46 13.55
C PHE A 313 4.60 19.61 13.36
N ARG A 314 5.38 19.02 14.28
CA ARG A 314 6.83 18.90 14.14
C ARG A 314 7.29 17.51 14.58
N ILE A 315 8.44 17.08 14.09
CA ILE A 315 9.11 15.90 14.61
C ILE A 315 9.68 16.24 15.98
N ARG A 316 9.52 15.33 16.93
CA ARG A 316 10.05 15.49 18.28
C ARG A 316 11.56 15.72 18.21
N GLU A 317 12.06 16.69 18.97
CA GLU A 317 13.50 17.08 19.00
C GLU A 317 14.01 17.79 17.73
N ASP A 318 13.15 18.03 16.72
CA ASP A 318 13.46 18.84 15.54
C ASP A 318 12.67 20.15 15.57
N GLU A 319 13.14 21.11 16.36
CA GLU A 319 12.45 22.41 16.56
C GLU A 319 12.29 23.22 15.26
N GLY A 320 13.13 22.95 14.25
CA GLY A 320 13.06 23.57 12.94
C GLY A 320 12.09 22.88 11.97
N SER A 321 11.54 21.72 12.33
CA SER A 321 10.57 21.04 11.47
C SER A 321 9.18 21.66 11.56
N SER A 322 8.48 21.64 10.43
CA SER A 322 7.10 22.10 10.30
C SER A 322 6.40 21.25 9.25
N LEU A 323 5.32 20.59 9.66
CA LEU A 323 4.52 19.67 8.87
C LEU A 323 3.05 20.07 8.98
N THR A 324 2.32 20.01 7.87
CA THR A 324 0.90 20.38 7.80
C THR A 324 0.09 19.27 7.15
N ILE A 325 -1.17 19.14 7.56
CA ILE A 325 -2.09 18.15 7.00
C ILE A 325 -2.33 18.46 5.52
N GLN A 326 -2.22 17.43 4.70
CA GLN A 326 -2.60 17.47 3.30
C GLN A 326 -3.95 16.78 3.11
N SER A 327 -4.70 17.24 2.10
CA SER A 327 -6.02 16.68 1.78
C SER A 327 -5.90 15.23 1.30
N LEU A 328 -6.81 14.37 1.75
CA LEU A 328 -6.97 13.03 1.18
C LEU A 328 -7.64 13.11 -0.20
N LEU A 329 -7.29 12.18 -1.09
CA LEU A 329 -7.86 12.07 -2.44
C LEU A 329 -9.15 11.25 -2.48
N TYR A 330 -9.68 10.87 -1.31
CA TYR A 330 -10.94 10.16 -1.13
C TYR A 330 -11.65 10.70 0.13
N SER A 331 -12.98 10.55 0.16
CA SER A 331 -13.78 11.00 1.31
C SER A 331 -13.72 9.99 2.46
N LEU A 332 -13.67 10.49 3.69
CA LEU A 332 -13.86 9.67 4.90
C LEU A 332 -15.33 9.58 5.33
N ASP A 333 -16.21 10.38 4.71
CA ASP A 333 -17.63 10.33 4.99
C ASP A 333 -18.20 9.01 4.49
N GLU A 334 -18.91 8.29 5.35
CA GLU A 334 -19.61 7.08 4.93
C GLU A 334 -20.78 7.45 4.01
N GLU A 335 -20.82 6.88 2.80
CA GLU A 335 -22.05 6.87 2.02
C GLU A 335 -23.15 6.18 2.86
N LYS A 336 -24.24 6.92 3.10
CA LYS A 336 -25.34 6.50 3.98
C LYS A 336 -26.16 5.34 3.42
#